data_AF-A0A530QKK4-F1
#
_entry.id   AF-A0A530QKK4-F1
#
_cell.length_a   1.000
_cell.length_b   1.000
_cell.length_c   1.000
_cell.angle_alpha   90.00
_cell.angle_beta   90.00
_cell.angle_gamma   90.00
#
_symmetry.space_group_name_H-M   'P 1'
#
loop_
_entity.id
_entity.type
_entity.pdbx_description
1 polymer ?
#
loop_
_entity_poly.entity_id
_entity_poly.type
_entity_poly.pdbx_seq_one_letter_code
_entity_poly.pdbx_strand_id
1 'polypeptide(L)'
;QRVVLHVHCVDTISLAVQADCEAQIAKRLDGLEWAYVPYRRPGLPLAQGIAERLRPGVDMLILANHGLVVAAETVAGAEALLRRVTGLLARPPREVAEPNLAALTALIGRTGYRLPADVEAHAAAIDPESCRT
;
A
#
# COMPACT_ATOMS: atom_id res chain seq x y z
N GLN A 1 8.54 21.67 -8.47
CA GLN A 1 7.41 21.34 -7.58
C GLN A 1 7.51 22.18 -6.31
N ARG A 2 6.37 22.67 -5.80
CA ARG A 2 6.27 23.48 -4.56
C ARG A 2 5.59 22.74 -3.41
N VAL A 3 4.77 21.72 -3.73
CA VAL A 3 4.02 20.91 -2.76
C VAL A 3 4.42 19.45 -2.94
N VAL A 4 4.69 18.76 -1.84
CA VAL A 4 5.02 17.33 -1.80
C VAL A 4 4.15 16.66 -0.75
N LEU A 5 3.48 15.58 -1.13
CA LEU A 5 2.73 14.72 -0.23
C LEU A 5 3.44 13.39 -0.11
N HIS A 6 3.79 12.99 1.12
CA HIS A 6 4.26 11.65 1.44
C HIS A 6 3.16 10.95 2.22
N VAL A 7 2.66 9.83 1.70
CA VAL A 7 1.56 9.08 2.34
C VAL A 7 1.84 7.58 2.35
N HIS A 8 1.27 6.89 3.34
CA HIS A 8 1.30 5.42 3.45
C HIS A 8 -0.12 4.88 3.21
N CYS A 9 -0.70 5.18 2.05
CA CYS A 9 -2.04 4.70 1.73
C CYS A 9 -2.04 3.18 1.50
N VAL A 10 -3.16 2.54 1.85
CA VAL A 10 -3.33 1.09 1.77
C VAL A 10 -3.16 0.59 0.34
N ASP A 11 -3.71 1.31 -0.64
CA ASP A 11 -3.62 0.93 -2.06
C ASP A 11 -2.17 0.74 -2.51
N THR A 12 -1.31 1.74 -2.25
CA THR A 12 0.10 1.65 -2.61
C THR A 12 0.85 0.64 -1.75
N ILE A 13 0.68 0.65 -0.43
CA ILE A 13 1.49 -0.21 0.44
C ILE A 13 1.18 -1.70 0.20
N SER A 14 -0.06 -2.04 -0.17
CA SER A 14 -0.48 -3.41 -0.50
C SER A 14 0.29 -4.02 -1.68
N LEU A 15 0.84 -3.18 -2.56
CA LEU A 15 1.74 -3.53 -3.66
C LEU A 15 3.21 -3.31 -3.27
N ALA A 16 3.52 -2.23 -2.55
CA ALA A 16 4.89 -1.83 -2.21
C ALA A 16 5.65 -2.86 -1.36
N VAL A 17 4.92 -3.68 -0.60
CA VAL A 17 5.49 -4.77 0.24
C VAL A 17 5.77 -6.05 -0.54
N GLN A 18 5.28 -6.18 -1.78
CA GLN A 18 5.40 -7.40 -2.58
C GLN A 18 6.79 -7.51 -3.22
N ALA A 19 7.27 -8.75 -3.39
CA ALA A 19 8.54 -9.02 -4.06
C ALA A 19 8.55 -8.56 -5.54
N ASP A 20 7.40 -8.59 -6.20
CA ASP A 20 7.19 -8.17 -7.60
C ASP A 20 6.58 -6.76 -7.73
N CYS A 21 6.67 -5.94 -6.67
CA CYS A 21 6.11 -4.60 -6.57
C CYS A 21 6.31 -3.73 -7.83
N GLU A 22 7.55 -3.57 -8.27
CA GLU A 22 7.90 -2.68 -9.40
C GLU A 22 7.19 -3.12 -10.68
N ALA A 23 7.13 -4.43 -10.95
CA ALA A 23 6.44 -4.98 -12.11
C ALA A 23 4.92 -4.81 -12.03
N GLN A 24 4.32 -5.00 -10.85
CA GLN A 24 2.88 -4.83 -10.65
C GLN A 24 2.45 -3.38 -10.80
N ILE A 25 3.27 -2.45 -10.32
CA ILE A 25 3.01 -1.02 -10.40
C ILE A 25 3.22 -0.51 -11.82
N ALA A 26 4.28 -0.97 -12.52
CA ALA A 26 4.54 -0.60 -13.91
C ALA A 26 3.33 -0.90 -14.81
N LYS A 27 2.66 -2.03 -14.61
CA LYS A 27 1.44 -2.38 -15.36
C LYS A 27 0.26 -1.44 -15.07
N ARG A 28 0.14 -0.92 -13.84
CA ARG A 28 -0.99 -0.09 -13.39
C ARG A 28 -0.80 1.39 -13.70
N LEU A 29 0.45 1.83 -13.74
CA LEU A 29 0.86 3.21 -14.00
C LEU A 29 1.44 3.37 -15.40
N ASP A 30 1.05 2.49 -16.33
CA ASP A 30 1.48 2.59 -17.72
C ASP A 30 1.09 3.96 -18.31
N GLY A 31 2.03 4.56 -19.05
CA GLY A 31 1.89 5.92 -19.58
C GLY A 31 2.00 7.05 -18.56
N LEU A 32 2.38 6.78 -17.30
CA LEU A 32 2.73 7.80 -16.32
C LEU A 32 4.23 7.86 -16.06
N GLU A 33 4.75 9.06 -15.81
CA GLU A 33 6.12 9.25 -15.34
C GLU A 33 6.20 9.02 -13.83
N TRP A 34 7.00 8.04 -13.43
CA TRP A 34 7.26 7.74 -12.02
C TRP A 34 8.64 7.13 -11.83
N ALA A 35 9.05 6.97 -10.58
CA ALA A 35 10.23 6.19 -10.23
C ALA A 35 9.96 5.26 -9.05
N TYR A 36 10.55 4.08 -9.12
CA TYR A 36 10.67 3.16 -7.99
C TYR A 36 11.87 3.53 -7.14
N VAL A 37 11.75 3.47 -5.82
CA VAL A 37 12.85 3.65 -4.86
C VAL A 37 12.91 2.39 -4.00
N PRO A 38 13.99 1.59 -4.08
CA PRO A 38 14.17 0.41 -3.22
C PRO A 38 14.11 0.78 -1.74
N TYR A 39 13.73 -0.17 -0.89
CA TYR A 39 13.53 0.09 0.53
C TYR A 39 14.82 0.63 1.15
N ARG A 40 14.69 1.78 1.80
CA ARG A 40 15.72 2.39 2.63
C ARG A 40 15.08 2.88 3.91
N ARG A 41 15.81 2.79 5.01
CA ARG A 41 15.34 3.25 6.32
C ARG A 41 14.90 4.72 6.23
N PRO A 42 13.74 5.09 6.80
CA PRO A 42 13.30 6.49 6.85
C PRO A 42 14.37 7.42 7.43
N GLY A 43 14.49 8.62 6.85
CA GLY A 43 15.54 9.61 7.17
C GLY A 43 16.54 9.78 6.03
N LEU A 44 17.79 10.09 6.37
CA LEU A 44 18.86 10.38 5.40
C LEU A 44 19.06 9.30 4.32
N PRO A 45 19.08 7.99 4.65
CA PRO A 45 19.28 6.96 3.63
C PRO A 45 18.19 6.97 2.55
N LEU A 46 16.93 7.16 2.96
CA LEU A 46 15.81 7.29 2.05
C LEU A 46 15.90 8.57 1.21
N ALA A 47 16.23 9.70 1.82
CA ALA A 47 16.40 10.96 1.08
C ALA A 47 17.47 10.84 -0.02
N GLN A 48 18.58 10.15 0.27
CA GLN A 48 19.61 9.84 -0.73
C GLN A 48 19.08 8.94 -1.84
N GLY A 49 18.34 7.88 -1.49
CA GLY A 49 17.75 6.98 -2.49
C GLY A 49 16.71 7.66 -3.38
N ILE A 50 15.97 8.63 -2.84
CA ILE A 50 15.07 9.50 -3.61
C ILE A 50 15.88 10.41 -4.55
N ALA A 51 16.93 11.05 -4.04
CA ALA A 51 17.79 11.93 -4.84
C ALA A 51 18.45 11.20 -6.03
N GLU A 52 18.84 9.94 -5.85
CA GLU A 52 19.39 9.08 -6.91
C GLU A 52 18.38 8.75 -8.04
N ARG A 53 17.08 8.84 -7.76
CA ARG A 53 15.99 8.47 -8.70
C ARG A 53 15.23 9.67 -9.27
N LEU A 54 15.38 10.83 -8.63
CA LEU A 54 14.80 12.09 -9.06
C LEU A 54 15.41 12.52 -10.40
N ARG A 55 14.53 12.85 -11.34
CA ARG A 55 14.85 13.41 -12.65
C ARG A 55 13.72 14.34 -13.09
N PRO A 56 13.98 15.28 -14.02
CA PRO A 56 12.93 16.17 -14.53
C PRO A 56 11.71 15.38 -15.02
N GLY A 57 10.50 15.84 -14.66
CA GLY A 57 9.23 15.22 -15.07
C GLY A 57 8.73 14.09 -14.17
N VAL A 58 9.51 13.60 -13.19
CA VAL A 58 9.03 12.62 -12.21
C VAL A 58 8.37 13.33 -11.04
N ASP A 59 7.04 13.26 -11.02
CA ASP A 59 6.19 13.83 -9.96
C ASP A 59 5.64 12.76 -9.00
N MET A 60 6.03 11.50 -9.19
CA MET A 60 5.53 10.35 -8.44
C MET A 60 6.66 9.36 -8.11
N LEU A 61 6.79 9.01 -6.84
CA LEU A 61 7.75 8.02 -6.36
C LEU A 61 7.03 6.93 -5.58
N ILE A 62 7.31 5.68 -5.94
CA ILE A 62 6.92 4.52 -5.16
C ILE A 62 8.09 4.11 -4.29
N LEU A 63 7.88 4.11 -2.98
CA LEU A 63 8.86 3.73 -1.99
C LEU A 63 8.59 2.28 -1.55
N ALA A 64 9.47 1.36 -1.92
CA ALA A 64 9.30 -0.06 -1.58
C ALA A 64 9.18 -0.25 -0.07
N ASN A 65 8.25 -1.11 0.35
CA ASN A 65 7.94 -1.40 1.76
C ASN A 65 7.71 -0.12 2.61
N HIS A 66 7.18 0.95 2.00
CA HIS A 66 7.02 2.24 2.67
C HIS A 66 5.76 2.98 2.22
N GLY A 67 5.67 3.44 0.96
CA GLY A 67 4.52 4.26 0.55
C GLY A 67 4.70 5.00 -0.77
N LEU A 68 4.02 6.14 -0.88
CA LEU A 68 3.92 6.97 -2.08
C LEU A 68 4.35 8.40 -1.77
N VAL A 69 5.13 8.99 -2.68
CA VAL A 69 5.35 10.43 -2.73
C VAL A 69 4.77 10.97 -4.02
N VAL A 70 3.97 12.03 -3.94
CA VAL A 70 3.54 12.82 -5.11
C VAL A 70 3.93 14.27 -4.94
N ALA A 71 4.24 14.95 -6.04
CA ALA A 71 4.65 16.34 -6.04
C ALA A 71 3.91 17.13 -7.12
N ALA A 72 3.59 18.39 -6.83
CA ALA A 72 2.94 19.30 -7.77
C ALA A 72 3.25 20.77 -7.44
N GLU A 73 2.75 21.69 -8.25
CA GLU A 73 2.88 23.14 -8.01
C GLU A 73 1.85 23.67 -7.00
N THR A 74 0.72 22.98 -6.80
CA THR A 74 -0.36 23.39 -5.90
C THR A 74 -0.84 22.22 -5.05
N VAL A 75 -1.47 22.53 -3.91
CA VAL A 75 -2.08 21.51 -3.03
C VAL A 75 -3.15 20.73 -3.79
N ALA A 76 -4.02 21.43 -4.52
CA ALA A 76 -5.06 20.79 -5.34
C ALA A 76 -4.48 19.87 -6.43
N GLY A 77 -3.37 20.27 -7.06
CA GLY A 77 -2.67 19.44 -8.04
C GLY A 77 -2.07 18.18 -7.41
N ALA A 78 -1.45 18.32 -6.24
CA ALA A 78 -0.87 17.17 -5.52
C ALA A 78 -1.98 16.21 -5.04
N GLU A 79 -3.11 16.73 -4.56
CA GLU A 79 -4.26 15.93 -4.17
C GLU A 79 -4.90 15.21 -5.36
N ALA A 80 -5.07 15.89 -6.50
CA ALA A 80 -5.60 15.28 -7.71
C ALA A 80 -4.69 14.16 -8.23
N LEU A 81 -3.36 14.37 -8.22
CA LEU A 81 -2.39 13.36 -8.57
C LEU A 81 -2.43 12.18 -7.59
N LEU A 82 -2.48 12.45 -6.28
CA LEU A 82 -2.61 11.42 -5.25
C LEU A 82 -3.83 10.55 -5.51
N ARG A 83 -5.02 11.13 -5.66
CA ARG A 83 -6.27 10.38 -5.89
C ARG A 83 -6.21 9.55 -7.17
N ARG A 84 -5.65 10.09 -8.25
CA ARG A 84 -5.48 9.36 -9.52
C ARG A 84 -4.60 8.13 -9.31
N VAL A 85 -3.45 8.32 -8.67
CA VAL A 85 -2.47 7.25 -8.45
C VAL A 85 -3.03 6.18 -7.52
N THR A 86 -3.63 6.56 -6.38
CA THR A 86 -4.23 5.58 -5.47
C THR A 86 -5.38 4.84 -6.12
N GLY A 87 -6.19 5.50 -6.96
CA GLY A 87 -7.25 4.84 -7.74
C GLY A 87 -6.71 3.80 -8.73
N LEU A 88 -5.60 4.08 -9.42
CA LEU A 88 -4.94 3.12 -10.33
C LEU A 88 -4.25 1.97 -9.59
N LEU A 89 -3.77 2.22 -8.37
CA LEU A 89 -3.11 1.24 -7.52
C LEU A 89 -4.08 0.44 -6.65
N ALA A 90 -5.34 0.86 -6.56
CA ALA A 90 -6.35 0.20 -5.75
C ALA A 90 -6.47 -1.28 -6.11
N ARG A 91 -6.54 -2.11 -5.08
CA ARG A 91 -6.72 -3.55 -5.24
C ARG A 91 -7.84 -4.01 -4.31
N PRO A 92 -8.85 -4.74 -4.82
CA PRO A 92 -9.85 -5.31 -3.95
C PRO A 92 -9.19 -6.31 -2.98
N PRO A 93 -9.73 -6.45 -1.76
CA PRO A 93 -9.38 -7.57 -0.90
C PRO A 93 -9.56 -8.90 -1.64
N ARG A 94 -8.78 -9.92 -1.27
CA ARG A 94 -8.99 -11.28 -1.76
C ARG A 94 -10.34 -11.78 -1.28
N GLU A 95 -11.09 -12.45 -2.15
CA GLU A 95 -12.31 -13.14 -1.75
C GLU A 95 -11.92 -14.36 -0.88
N VAL A 96 -12.60 -14.48 0.25
CA VAL A 96 -12.38 -15.54 1.24
C VAL A 96 -13.70 -16.16 1.63
N ALA A 97 -13.64 -17.36 2.23
CA ALA A 97 -14.82 -17.97 2.81
C ALA A 97 -15.39 -17.12 3.95
N GLU A 98 -16.68 -17.24 4.22
CA GLU A 98 -17.31 -16.58 5.37
C GLU A 98 -16.77 -17.17 6.69
N PRO A 99 -16.40 -16.35 7.68
CA PRO A 99 -15.92 -16.85 8.97
C PRO A 99 -17.05 -17.54 9.74
N ASN A 100 -16.75 -18.69 10.35
CA ASN A 100 -17.71 -19.38 11.23
C ASN A 100 -17.77 -18.72 12.61
N LEU A 101 -18.47 -17.58 12.70
CA LEU A 101 -18.57 -16.78 13.92
C LEU A 101 -19.17 -17.58 15.08
N ALA A 102 -20.16 -18.44 14.83
CA ALA A 102 -20.78 -19.26 15.88
C ALA A 102 -19.77 -20.20 16.53
N ALA A 103 -18.94 -20.88 15.71
CA ALA A 103 -17.88 -21.75 16.23
C ALA A 103 -16.81 -20.94 16.98
N LEU A 104 -16.42 -19.77 16.47
CA LEU A 104 -15.44 -18.90 17.13
C LEU A 104 -15.96 -18.37 18.47
N THR A 105 -17.24 -17.96 18.55
CA THR A 105 -17.88 -17.53 19.80
C THR A 105 -17.93 -18.68 20.82
N ALA A 106 -18.23 -19.91 20.37
CA ALA A 106 -18.20 -21.08 21.25
C ALA A 106 -16.79 -21.36 21.80
N LEU A 107 -15.74 -21.20 20.97
CA LEU A 107 -14.34 -21.32 21.39
C LEU A 107 -13.90 -20.23 22.35
N ILE A 108 -14.44 -19.00 22.20
CA ILE A 108 -14.10 -17.88 23.08
C ILE A 108 -14.51 -18.16 24.53
N GLY A 109 -15.67 -18.81 24.77
CA GLY A 109 -16.08 -19.38 26.06
C GLY A 109 -15.49 -18.72 27.32
N ARG A 110 -14.59 -19.43 28.02
CA ARG A 110 -13.93 -18.99 29.27
C ARG A 110 -12.58 -18.27 29.04
N THR A 111 -12.28 -17.89 27.81
CA THR A 111 -11.06 -17.16 27.48
C THR A 111 -11.22 -15.67 27.75
N GLY A 112 -10.10 -14.93 27.83
CA GLY A 112 -10.10 -13.47 27.82
C GLY A 112 -10.12 -12.86 26.41
N TYR A 113 -10.30 -13.67 25.36
CA TYR A 113 -10.30 -13.21 23.98
C TYR A 113 -11.70 -12.75 23.55
N ARG A 114 -11.75 -11.97 22.47
CA ARG A 114 -12.99 -11.53 21.81
C ARG A 114 -12.83 -11.64 20.30
N LEU A 115 -13.96 -11.67 19.60
CA LEU A 115 -13.96 -11.49 18.15
C LEU A 115 -13.44 -10.08 17.79
N PRO A 116 -12.80 -9.90 16.62
CA PRO A 116 -12.49 -8.58 16.10
C PRO A 116 -13.78 -7.77 15.88
N ALA A 117 -13.67 -6.44 15.93
CA ALA A 117 -14.80 -5.56 15.65
C ALA A 117 -15.20 -5.60 14.17
N ASP A 118 -14.19 -5.72 13.30
CA ASP A 118 -14.36 -5.81 11.85
C ASP A 118 -14.33 -7.27 11.41
N VAL A 119 -15.36 -7.72 10.71
CA VAL A 119 -15.50 -9.12 10.27
C VAL A 119 -14.42 -9.48 9.24
N GLU A 120 -13.98 -8.50 8.46
CA GLU A 120 -12.93 -8.61 7.45
C GLU A 120 -11.58 -9.01 8.06
N ALA A 121 -11.34 -8.73 9.34
CA ALA A 121 -10.12 -9.12 10.02
C ALA A 121 -9.95 -10.66 10.09
N HIS A 122 -11.05 -11.41 9.99
CA HIS A 122 -10.98 -12.87 9.89
C HIS A 122 -10.31 -13.36 8.60
N ALA A 123 -10.35 -12.56 7.52
CA ALA A 123 -9.80 -12.93 6.21
C ALA A 123 -8.34 -13.39 6.30
N ALA A 124 -7.51 -12.73 7.10
CA ALA A 124 -6.10 -13.09 7.25
C ALA A 124 -5.87 -14.53 7.75
N ALA A 125 -6.81 -15.10 8.51
CA ALA A 125 -6.71 -16.43 9.10
C ALA A 125 -7.42 -17.54 8.30
N ILE A 126 -8.19 -17.17 7.27
CA ILE A 126 -8.98 -18.10 6.46
C ILE A 126 -8.62 -18.06 4.97
N ASP A 127 -7.90 -17.02 4.55
CA ASP A 127 -7.36 -16.90 3.21
C ASP A 127 -6.26 -17.95 2.96
N PRO A 128 -6.45 -18.88 2.01
CA PRO A 128 -5.49 -19.96 1.76
C PRO A 128 -4.08 -19.48 1.48
N GLU A 129 -3.94 -18.32 0.82
CA GLU A 129 -2.64 -17.74 0.49
C GLU A 129 -1.96 -17.11 1.71
N SER A 130 -2.73 -16.57 2.66
CA SER A 130 -2.19 -16.06 3.94
C SER A 130 -1.78 -17.18 4.90
N CYS A 131 -2.40 -18.35 4.78
CA CYS A 131 -2.12 -19.53 5.61
C CYS A 131 -1.02 -20.44 5.04
N ARG A 132 -0.34 -20.04 3.95
CA ARG A 132 0.78 -20.82 3.41
C ARG A 132 1.98 -20.72 4.34
N THR A 133 2.50 -21.89 4.74
CA THR A 133 3.71 -22.06 5.55
C THR A 133 4.95 -22.13 4.68
#